data_AF-A0A7G6SSC9-F1
#
_entry.id   AF-A0A7G6SSC9-F1
#
_cell.length_a   1.000
_cell.length_b   1.000
_cell.length_c   1.000
_cell.angle_alpha   90.00
_cell.angle_beta   90.00
_cell.angle_gamma   90.00
#
_symmetry.space_group_name_H-M   'P 1'
#
loop_
_entity.id
_entity.type
_entity.pdbx_description
1 polymer ?
#
loop_
_entity_poly.entity_id
_entity_poly.type
_entity_poly.pdbx_seq_one_letter_code
_entity_poly.pdbx_strand_id
1 'polypeptide(L)'
;MTEKEKTASLAGRSGLVDWNVVETSFYSTGSQMAIAIDDGSYAVAKISSRFHVPPSTAFEVCRMAGLGGAVMARKTSIAEYRKRQPALTAERALELLIYDPETGALRWRVPRGVASGALAGTRTADGYTQVEIDYRLYRAHRVIWLMMTGKWPKHLVDHRNGMRADNRWKNLREATPLQNARNRKPGKTNTSGTVGVSFIASRNKWQAFIGLDNQVVKLGHFEEKTDAVSARREAERHHYGEFASELSSEGAV
;
A
#
# COMPACT_ATOMS: atom_id res chain seq x y z
N MET A 1 -57.88 -13.86 -10.65
CA MET A 1 -56.68 -13.25 -10.03
C MET A 1 -55.46 -13.93 -10.57
N THR A 2 -54.73 -13.25 -11.46
CA THR A 2 -53.57 -13.81 -12.15
C THR A 2 -52.30 -13.52 -11.35
N GLU A 3 -51.25 -14.35 -11.49
CA GLU A 3 -49.99 -14.23 -10.73
C GLU A 3 -49.29 -12.86 -10.87
N LYS A 4 -49.61 -12.07 -11.90
CA LYS A 4 -49.13 -10.69 -12.07
C LYS A 4 -49.69 -9.69 -11.03
N GLU A 5 -50.81 -10.00 -10.39
CA GLU A 5 -51.44 -9.11 -9.41
C GLU A 5 -50.85 -9.30 -8.00
N LYS A 6 -50.21 -10.44 -7.71
CA LYS A 6 -49.52 -10.68 -6.42
C LYS A 6 -48.14 -10.04 -6.34
N THR A 7 -47.49 -9.78 -7.49
CA THR A 7 -46.17 -9.13 -7.55
C THR A 7 -46.24 -7.61 -7.34
N ALA A 8 -47.40 -6.98 -7.56
CA ALA A 8 -47.54 -5.53 -7.44
C ALA A 8 -47.60 -5.03 -5.99
N SER A 9 -47.95 -5.87 -5.02
CA SER A 9 -48.08 -5.47 -3.61
C SER A 9 -46.75 -5.42 -2.83
N LEU A 10 -45.66 -5.97 -3.38
CA LEU A 10 -44.34 -6.02 -2.71
C LEU A 10 -43.37 -4.95 -3.20
N ALA A 11 -43.68 -4.26 -4.30
CA ALA A 11 -42.85 -3.19 -4.87
C ALA A 11 -43.12 -1.80 -4.24
N GLY A 12 -44.06 -1.71 -3.29
CA GLY A 12 -44.50 -0.46 -2.68
C GLY A 12 -43.82 -0.15 -1.35
N ARG A 13 -42.49 0.01 -1.32
CA ARG A 13 -41.75 0.85 -0.36
C ARG A 13 -40.27 0.88 -0.74
N SER A 14 -39.95 1.91 -1.52
CA SER A 14 -38.63 2.48 -1.76
C SER A 14 -37.57 2.06 -0.73
N GLY A 15 -36.64 1.21 -1.17
CA GLY A 15 -35.40 0.95 -0.46
C GLY A 15 -34.37 0.51 -1.50
N LEU A 16 -33.78 1.48 -2.20
CA LEU A 16 -32.56 1.21 -2.98
C LEU A 16 -31.59 0.46 -2.05
N VAL A 17 -31.24 -0.76 -2.44
CA VAL A 17 -30.16 -1.50 -1.78
C VAL A 17 -28.88 -0.75 -2.11
N ASP A 18 -28.34 -0.04 -1.12
CA ASP A 18 -27.03 0.58 -1.22
C ASP A 18 -25.98 -0.52 -1.12
N TRP A 19 -25.52 -0.99 -2.29
CA TRP A 19 -24.55 -2.07 -2.44
C TRP A 19 -23.22 -1.78 -1.72
N ASN A 20 -22.90 -0.51 -1.45
CA ASN A 20 -21.70 -0.14 -0.70
C ASN A 20 -21.78 -0.53 0.78
N VAL A 21 -22.99 -0.62 1.36
CA VAL A 21 -23.20 -1.01 2.76
C VAL A 21 -23.01 -2.52 2.95
N VAL A 22 -23.24 -3.31 1.90
CA VAL A 22 -23.11 -4.77 1.93
C VAL A 22 -21.64 -5.19 1.99
N GLU A 23 -20.74 -4.51 1.27
CA GLU A 23 -19.29 -4.81 1.26
C GLU A 23 -18.62 -4.65 2.64
N THR A 24 -19.10 -3.73 3.48
CA THR A 24 -18.51 -3.43 4.80
C THR A 24 -18.67 -4.50 5.87
N SER A 25 -19.44 -5.56 5.62
CA SER A 25 -19.78 -6.60 6.61
C SER A 25 -18.81 -7.80 6.65
N PHE A 26 -17.84 -7.88 5.73
CA PHE A 26 -17.07 -9.10 5.49
C PHE A 26 -15.62 -9.02 6.03
N TYR A 27 -15.42 -9.27 7.33
CA TYR A 27 -14.07 -9.57 7.85
C TYR A 27 -14.09 -10.61 8.99
N SER A 28 -13.00 -11.41 9.03
CA SER A 28 -12.64 -12.54 9.91
C SER A 28 -12.83 -13.90 9.22
N THR A 29 -11.84 -14.75 8.93
CA THR A 29 -10.53 -15.02 9.54
C THR A 29 -9.55 -15.60 8.50
N GLY A 30 -8.25 -15.46 8.77
CA GLY A 30 -7.20 -16.11 8.00
C GLY A 30 -7.22 -17.63 8.12
N SER A 31 -7.27 -18.30 6.98
CA SER A 31 -6.72 -19.62 6.62
C SER A 31 -7.50 -20.07 5.38
N GLN A 32 -6.80 -20.66 4.42
CA GLN A 32 -7.27 -21.02 3.06
C GLN A 32 -8.79 -21.36 2.96
N MET A 33 -9.62 -20.35 2.71
CA MET A 33 -11.03 -20.53 2.41
C MET A 33 -11.27 -20.01 0.99
N ALA A 34 -11.74 -20.87 0.10
CA ALA A 34 -12.30 -20.41 -1.16
C ALA A 34 -13.49 -19.51 -0.81
N ILE A 35 -13.40 -18.21 -1.14
CA ILE A 35 -14.58 -17.35 -1.02
C ILE A 35 -15.53 -17.80 -2.13
N ALA A 36 -16.67 -18.35 -1.75
CA ALA A 36 -17.83 -18.42 -2.63
C ALA A 36 -18.30 -16.97 -2.80
N ILE A 37 -17.87 -16.32 -3.88
CA ILE A 37 -18.36 -14.99 -4.23
C ILE A 37 -19.74 -15.23 -4.85
N ASP A 38 -20.72 -15.24 -3.95
CA ASP A 38 -22.17 -15.36 -4.09
C ASP A 38 -22.67 -16.40 -5.12
N ASP A 39 -22.85 -17.63 -4.64
CA ASP A 39 -23.76 -18.64 -5.21
C ASP A 39 -25.23 -18.45 -4.75
N GLY A 40 -25.56 -17.28 -4.20
CA GLY A 40 -26.84 -16.98 -3.58
C GLY A 40 -26.92 -17.39 -2.10
N SER A 41 -25.90 -18.05 -1.53
CA SER A 41 -25.95 -18.58 -0.14
C SER A 41 -26.07 -17.50 0.94
N TYR A 42 -25.50 -16.30 0.74
CA TYR A 42 -25.67 -15.20 1.70
C TYR A 42 -27.08 -14.59 1.62
N ALA A 43 -27.60 -14.41 0.40
CA ALA A 43 -28.98 -13.95 0.19
C ALA A 43 -29.99 -14.93 0.80
N VAL A 44 -29.76 -16.24 0.64
CA VAL A 44 -30.54 -17.31 1.27
C VAL A 44 -30.51 -17.20 2.80
N ALA A 45 -29.32 -17.04 3.41
CA ALA A 45 -29.17 -16.92 4.86
C ALA A 45 -29.85 -15.66 5.42
N LYS A 46 -29.73 -14.51 4.73
CA LYS A 46 -30.39 -13.26 5.10
C LYS A 46 -31.91 -13.32 4.98
N ILE A 47 -32.43 -13.91 3.90
CA ILE A 47 -33.88 -14.07 3.69
C ILE A 47 -34.44 -15.07 4.70
N SER A 48 -33.78 -16.22 4.88
CA SER A 48 -34.17 -17.22 5.87
C SER A 48 -34.24 -16.63 7.28
N SER A 49 -33.22 -15.89 7.70
CA SER A 49 -33.19 -15.23 9.02
C SER A 49 -34.20 -14.09 9.15
N ARG A 50 -34.29 -13.20 8.16
CA ARG A 50 -35.17 -12.02 8.22
C ARG A 50 -36.65 -12.39 8.19
N PHE A 51 -37.01 -13.39 7.39
CA PHE A 51 -38.40 -13.81 7.20
C PHE A 51 -38.74 -15.09 7.96
N HIS A 52 -37.80 -15.64 8.74
CA HIS A 52 -37.95 -16.89 9.50
C HIS A 52 -38.47 -18.05 8.64
N VAL A 53 -37.98 -18.14 7.40
CA VAL A 53 -38.35 -19.21 6.45
C VAL A 53 -37.23 -20.24 6.34
N PRO A 54 -37.53 -21.51 6.02
CA PRO A 54 -36.50 -22.51 5.78
C PRO A 54 -35.54 -22.07 4.67
N PRO A 55 -34.24 -22.44 4.75
CA PRO A 55 -33.26 -22.10 3.73
C PRO A 55 -33.66 -22.52 2.31
N SER A 56 -34.40 -23.62 2.16
CA SER A 56 -34.96 -24.06 0.86
C SER A 56 -35.95 -23.07 0.27
N THR A 57 -36.79 -22.45 1.09
CA THR A 57 -37.75 -21.42 0.67
C THR A 57 -37.04 -20.12 0.31
N ALA A 58 -36.08 -19.70 1.12
CA ALA A 58 -35.25 -18.54 0.83
C ALA A 58 -34.46 -18.71 -0.49
N PHE A 59 -34.02 -19.94 -0.78
CA PHE A 59 -33.36 -20.28 -2.04
C PHE A 59 -34.27 -20.18 -3.25
N GLU A 60 -35.51 -20.65 -3.17
CA GLU A 60 -36.48 -20.47 -4.26
C GLU A 60 -36.82 -19.00 -4.48
N VAL A 61 -36.93 -18.19 -3.41
CA VAL A 61 -37.11 -16.73 -3.53
C VAL A 61 -35.93 -16.09 -4.25
N CYS A 62 -34.69 -16.44 -3.89
CA CYS A 62 -33.50 -15.99 -4.61
C CYS A 62 -33.52 -16.42 -6.08
N ARG A 63 -33.85 -17.68 -6.37
CA ARG A 63 -33.92 -18.21 -7.73
C ARG A 63 -34.96 -17.46 -8.57
N MET A 64 -36.17 -17.27 -8.04
CA MET A 64 -37.27 -16.57 -8.73
C MET A 64 -36.97 -15.09 -8.97
N ALA A 65 -36.20 -14.45 -8.08
CA ALA A 65 -35.72 -13.08 -8.23
C ALA A 65 -34.53 -12.95 -9.20
N GLY A 66 -34.07 -14.04 -9.83
CA GLY A 66 -32.88 -14.05 -10.68
C GLY A 66 -31.55 -13.96 -9.90
N LEU A 67 -31.60 -14.02 -8.57
CA LEU A 67 -30.44 -14.02 -7.66
C LEU A 67 -29.80 -15.41 -7.50
N GLY A 68 -30.39 -16.46 -8.11
CA GLY A 68 -29.94 -17.85 -8.01
C GLY A 68 -29.77 -18.56 -9.35
N GLY A 69 -29.57 -17.82 -10.43
CA GLY A 69 -29.39 -18.38 -11.77
C GLY A 69 -27.92 -18.66 -12.07
N ALA A 70 -27.48 -19.90 -11.88
CA ALA A 70 -26.32 -20.54 -12.54
C ALA A 70 -25.17 -19.63 -13.03
N VAL A 71 -24.70 -18.67 -12.22
CA VAL A 71 -23.35 -18.17 -12.37
C VAL A 71 -22.52 -19.24 -11.70
N MET A 72 -21.99 -20.16 -12.51
CA MET A 72 -21.01 -21.17 -12.10
C MET A 72 -20.09 -20.54 -11.06
N ALA A 73 -20.33 -20.85 -9.78
CA ALA A 73 -19.53 -20.38 -8.68
C ALA A 73 -18.16 -21.03 -8.88
N ARG A 74 -17.32 -20.37 -9.67
CA ARG A 74 -15.93 -20.75 -9.82
C ARG A 74 -15.38 -20.57 -8.42
N LYS A 75 -15.09 -21.68 -7.73
CA LYS A 75 -14.24 -21.69 -6.54
C LYS A 75 -12.94 -21.02 -6.91
N THR A 76 -12.90 -19.71 -6.75
CA THR A 76 -11.78 -18.86 -7.10
C THR A 76 -11.08 -18.61 -5.78
N SER A 77 -9.78 -18.86 -5.72
CA SER A 77 -9.04 -18.57 -4.50
C SER A 77 -9.13 -17.07 -4.18
N ILE A 78 -9.13 -16.70 -2.90
CA ILE A 78 -9.06 -15.28 -2.47
C ILE A 78 -7.92 -14.56 -3.18
N ALA A 79 -6.79 -15.25 -3.34
CA ALA A 79 -5.62 -14.75 -4.05
C ALA A 79 -5.94 -14.40 -5.51
N GLU A 80 -6.70 -15.23 -6.20
CA GLU A 80 -7.07 -15.01 -7.59
C GLU A 80 -8.13 -13.90 -7.74
N TYR A 81 -9.10 -13.81 -6.81
CA TYR A 81 -10.03 -12.67 -6.78
C TYR A 81 -9.30 -11.33 -6.56
N ARG A 82 -8.39 -11.28 -5.59
CA ARG A 82 -7.54 -10.10 -5.32
C ARG A 82 -6.71 -9.67 -6.52
N LYS A 83 -6.24 -10.63 -7.33
CA LYS A 83 -5.53 -10.35 -8.58
C LYS A 83 -6.44 -9.72 -9.64
N ARG A 84 -7.72 -10.07 -9.68
CA ARG A 84 -8.69 -9.55 -10.66
C ARG A 84 -9.24 -8.17 -10.31
N GLN A 85 -9.16 -7.75 -9.05
CA GLN A 85 -9.59 -6.40 -8.64
C GLN A 85 -8.85 -5.31 -9.43
N PRO A 86 -9.51 -4.21 -9.80
CA PRO A 86 -8.83 -3.09 -10.45
C PRO A 86 -7.77 -2.48 -9.51
N ALA A 87 -6.82 -1.74 -10.09
CA ALA A 87 -5.93 -0.93 -9.28
C ALA A 87 -6.72 0.19 -8.61
N LEU A 88 -6.31 0.57 -7.39
CA LEU A 88 -6.91 1.70 -6.70
C LEU A 88 -6.78 2.97 -7.56
N THR A 89 -7.88 3.69 -7.73
CA THR A 89 -7.92 4.99 -8.41
C THR A 89 -7.73 6.13 -7.41
N ALA A 90 -7.38 7.32 -7.91
CA ALA A 90 -7.19 8.48 -7.05
C ALA A 90 -8.51 8.91 -6.39
N GLU A 91 -9.61 8.85 -7.13
CA GLU A 91 -10.96 9.17 -6.66
C GLU A 91 -11.34 8.25 -5.50
N ARG A 92 -11.16 6.94 -5.69
CA ARG A 92 -11.44 5.94 -4.65
C ARG A 92 -10.55 6.11 -3.42
N ALA A 93 -9.28 6.45 -3.61
CA ALA A 93 -8.39 6.75 -2.49
C ALA A 93 -8.86 7.97 -1.70
N LEU A 94 -9.30 9.04 -2.38
CA LEU A 94 -9.81 10.26 -1.78
C LEU A 94 -11.16 10.06 -1.08
N GLU A 95 -12.03 9.18 -1.60
CA GLU A 95 -13.27 8.81 -0.91
C GLU A 95 -13.01 8.16 0.45
N LEU A 96 -11.99 7.30 0.51
CA LEU A 96 -11.72 6.47 1.67
C LEU A 96 -10.76 7.09 2.69
N LEU A 97 -9.90 8.01 2.25
CA LEU A 97 -8.76 8.48 3.05
C LEU A 97 -8.67 10.00 3.14
N ILE A 98 -8.02 10.44 4.22
CA ILE A 98 -7.58 11.80 4.45
C ILE A 98 -6.06 11.74 4.64
N TYR A 99 -5.35 12.63 3.94
CA TYR A 99 -3.90 12.77 4.04
C TYR A 99 -3.55 14.18 4.52
N ASP A 100 -2.64 14.26 5.48
CA ASP A 100 -2.04 15.51 5.95
C ASP A 100 -0.59 15.61 5.44
N PRO A 101 -0.29 16.54 4.51
CA PRO A 101 1.05 16.74 3.94
C PRO A 101 2.15 17.07 4.95
N GLU A 102 1.80 17.76 6.05
CA GLU A 102 2.77 18.29 7.03
C GLU A 102 3.17 17.23 8.06
N THR A 103 2.22 16.40 8.46
CA THR A 103 2.48 15.30 9.40
C THR A 103 2.81 13.99 8.69
N GLY A 104 2.41 13.83 7.44
CA GLY A 104 2.49 12.57 6.71
C GLY A 104 1.45 11.54 7.15
N ALA A 105 0.47 11.94 7.97
CA ALA A 105 -0.54 11.06 8.52
C ALA A 105 -1.59 10.71 7.46
N LEU A 106 -1.87 9.42 7.34
CA LEU A 106 -2.97 8.89 6.55
C LEU A 106 -4.06 8.40 7.50
N ARG A 107 -5.30 8.81 7.29
CA ARG A 107 -6.45 8.48 8.17
C ARG A 107 -7.64 8.01 7.35
N TRP A 108 -8.47 7.16 7.93
CA TRP A 108 -9.73 6.74 7.31
C TRP A 108 -10.74 7.88 7.33
N ARG A 109 -11.34 8.18 6.18
CA ARG A 109 -12.44 9.15 6.07
C ARG A 109 -13.78 8.52 6.49
N VAL A 110 -13.96 7.25 6.17
CA VAL A 110 -15.15 6.45 6.45
C VAL A 110 -14.81 5.30 7.40
N PRO A 111 -15.76 4.83 8.21
CA PRO A 111 -15.50 3.68 9.08
C PRO A 111 -15.25 2.40 8.25
N ARG A 112 -14.17 1.68 8.56
CA ARG A 112 -13.82 0.37 7.94
C ARG A 112 -13.28 -0.60 8.99
N GLY A 113 -14.16 -1.11 9.85
CA GLY A 113 -13.79 -1.92 11.02
C GLY A 113 -13.08 -1.12 12.14
N VAL A 114 -12.75 0.14 11.86
CA VAL A 114 -12.26 1.16 12.80
C VAL A 114 -13.04 2.45 12.58
N ALA A 115 -13.05 3.32 13.59
CA ALA A 115 -13.72 4.62 13.51
C ALA A 115 -13.11 5.52 12.41
N SER A 116 -13.94 6.40 11.85
CA SER A 116 -13.46 7.51 11.01
C SER A 116 -12.45 8.37 11.78
N GLY A 117 -11.43 8.86 11.09
CA GLY A 117 -10.31 9.61 11.65
C GLY A 117 -9.18 8.75 12.22
N ALA A 118 -9.36 7.43 12.38
CA ALA A 118 -8.29 6.54 12.82
C ALA A 118 -7.14 6.50 11.81
N LEU A 119 -5.90 6.28 12.30
CA LEU A 119 -4.74 6.12 11.44
C LEU A 119 -4.91 4.90 10.52
N ALA A 120 -4.62 5.11 9.24
CA ALA A 120 -4.73 4.08 8.22
C ALA A 120 -3.41 3.31 8.08
N GLY A 121 -3.54 1.98 8.06
CA GLY A 121 -2.44 1.07 7.80
C GLY A 121 -1.64 0.63 9.02
N THR A 122 -0.71 -0.29 8.78
CA THR A 122 0.12 -0.94 9.78
C THR A 122 1.58 -0.87 9.36
N ARG A 123 2.50 -0.74 10.32
CA ARG A 123 3.93 -0.79 10.07
C ARG A 123 4.38 -2.22 9.76
N THR A 124 5.21 -2.37 8.74
CA THR A 124 5.79 -3.64 8.32
C THR A 124 7.18 -3.83 8.93
N ALA A 125 7.70 -5.06 8.90
CA ALA A 125 9.04 -5.37 9.43
C ALA A 125 10.17 -4.63 8.69
N ASP A 126 9.97 -4.29 7.42
CA ASP A 126 10.88 -3.45 6.64
C ASP A 126 10.69 -1.94 6.89
N GLY A 127 9.84 -1.53 7.83
CA GLY A 127 9.73 -0.15 8.32
C GLY A 127 8.82 0.77 7.51
N TYR A 128 8.14 0.27 6.47
CA TYR A 128 7.12 1.04 5.74
C TYR A 128 5.76 0.93 6.44
N THR A 129 4.86 1.86 6.14
CA THR A 129 3.43 1.69 6.43
C THR A 129 2.74 1.07 5.22
N GLN A 130 1.91 0.05 5.44
CA GLN A 130 1.05 -0.55 4.41
C GLN A 130 -0.42 -0.39 4.79
N VAL A 131 -1.28 -0.20 3.79
CA VAL A 131 -2.73 -0.05 3.95
C VAL A 131 -3.43 -1.04 3.02
N GLU A 132 -4.42 -1.76 3.54
CA GLU A 132 -5.29 -2.61 2.73
C GLU A 132 -6.49 -1.78 2.26
N ILE A 133 -6.67 -1.69 0.94
CA ILE A 133 -7.80 -0.99 0.32
C ILE A 133 -8.35 -1.92 -0.75
N ASP A 134 -9.66 -2.19 -0.68
CA ASP A 134 -10.40 -3.00 -1.64
C ASP A 134 -9.66 -4.33 -1.95
N TYR A 135 -9.31 -5.03 -0.86
CA TYR A 135 -8.64 -6.34 -0.84
C TYR A 135 -7.20 -6.38 -1.37
N ARG A 136 -6.57 -5.21 -1.57
CA ARG A 136 -5.17 -5.09 -2.01
C ARG A 136 -4.34 -4.31 -1.00
N LEU A 137 -3.14 -4.81 -0.74
CA LEU A 137 -2.16 -4.15 0.12
C LEU A 137 -1.34 -3.17 -0.70
N TYR A 138 -1.32 -1.91 -0.28
CA TYR A 138 -0.53 -0.84 -0.87
C TYR A 138 0.45 -0.26 0.16
N ARG A 139 1.60 0.22 -0.30
CA ARG A 139 2.49 1.03 0.55
C ARG A 139 1.92 2.43 0.67
N ALA A 140 1.85 2.95 1.90
CA ALA A 140 1.22 4.23 2.19
C ALA A 140 1.79 5.39 1.37
N HIS A 141 3.12 5.49 1.23
CA HIS A 141 3.76 6.53 0.43
C HIS A 141 3.33 6.53 -1.05
N ARG A 142 2.99 5.36 -1.62
CA ARG A 142 2.51 5.27 -3.02
C ARG A 142 1.05 5.70 -3.13
N VAL A 143 0.22 5.37 -2.13
CA VAL A 143 -1.17 5.84 -2.06
C VAL A 143 -1.19 7.36 -1.88
N ILE A 144 -0.33 7.90 -1.03
CA ILE A 144 -0.16 9.34 -0.83
C ILE A 144 0.23 10.01 -2.15
N TRP A 145 1.19 9.45 -2.89
CA TRP A 145 1.57 9.95 -4.21
C TRP A 145 0.39 9.97 -5.18
N LEU A 146 -0.39 8.88 -5.23
CA LEU A 146 -1.60 8.80 -6.06
C LEU A 146 -2.62 9.88 -5.67
N MET A 147 -2.86 10.09 -4.37
CA MET A 147 -3.80 11.11 -3.88
C MET A 147 -3.35 12.53 -4.23
N MET A 148 -2.06 12.82 -4.13
CA MET A 148 -1.51 14.16 -4.37
C MET A 148 -1.34 14.49 -5.85
N THR A 149 -1.01 13.51 -6.69
CA THR A 149 -0.71 13.72 -8.11
C THR A 149 -1.80 13.26 -9.07
N GLY A 150 -2.79 12.50 -8.56
CA GLY A 150 -3.84 11.87 -9.37
C GLY A 150 -3.36 10.68 -10.20
N LYS A 151 -2.06 10.33 -10.17
CA LYS A 151 -1.46 9.26 -10.97
C LYS A 151 -0.54 8.39 -10.13
N TRP A 152 -0.44 7.11 -10.50
CA TRP A 152 0.59 6.25 -9.92
C TRP A 152 1.98 6.73 -10.34
N PRO A 153 2.99 6.60 -9.47
CA PRO A 153 4.37 6.90 -9.83
C PRO A 153 4.82 5.95 -10.95
N LYS A 154 5.59 6.47 -11.91
CA LYS A 154 6.18 5.73 -13.03
C LYS A 154 7.13 4.63 -12.55
N HIS A 155 7.86 4.92 -11.47
CA HIS A 155 8.84 4.01 -10.88
C HIS A 155 8.57 3.82 -9.39
N LEU A 156 9.40 4.41 -8.54
CA LEU A 156 9.33 4.33 -7.08
C LEU A 156 9.03 5.70 -6.49
N VAL A 157 8.59 5.69 -5.24
CA VAL A 157 8.49 6.89 -4.41
C VAL A 157 9.50 6.72 -3.29
N ASP A 158 10.55 7.54 -3.34
CA ASP A 158 11.68 7.54 -2.43
C ASP A 158 11.45 8.55 -1.30
N HIS A 159 12.04 8.25 -0.15
CA HIS A 159 12.05 9.11 1.04
C HIS A 159 13.37 9.89 1.06
N ARG A 160 13.35 11.21 0.90
CA ARG A 160 14.55 12.06 0.83
C ARG A 160 15.51 11.82 2.00
N ASN A 161 14.95 11.74 3.21
CA ASN A 161 15.70 11.48 4.45
C ASN A 161 16.00 9.98 4.72
N GLY A 162 15.60 9.07 3.82
CA GLY A 162 15.75 7.61 4.00
C GLY A 162 14.91 6.99 5.12
N MET A 163 14.06 7.77 5.80
CA MET A 163 13.15 7.29 6.84
C MET A 163 11.82 6.83 6.22
N ARG A 164 11.70 5.51 6.04
CA ARG A 164 10.55 4.83 5.40
C ARG A 164 9.17 5.12 6.02
N ALA A 165 9.15 5.60 7.26
CA ALA A 165 7.93 5.92 8.00
C ALA A 165 7.54 7.40 7.91
N ASP A 166 8.43 8.29 7.46
CA ASP A 166 8.16 9.72 7.33
C ASP A 166 7.50 10.00 5.98
N ASN A 167 6.18 9.90 5.94
CA ASN A 167 5.41 10.08 4.71
C ASN A 167 4.96 11.53 4.47
N ARG A 168 5.65 12.53 5.04
CA ARG A 168 5.39 13.95 4.76
C ARG A 168 5.63 14.25 3.29
N TRP A 169 4.81 15.12 2.70
CA TRP A 169 4.86 15.37 1.25
C TRP A 169 6.22 15.89 0.81
N LYS A 170 6.79 16.82 1.59
CA LYS A 170 8.15 17.36 1.36
C LYS A 170 9.26 16.29 1.35
N ASN A 171 9.03 15.17 2.03
CA ASN A 171 10.01 14.08 2.13
C ASN A 171 9.83 13.02 1.02
N LEU A 172 8.73 13.05 0.27
CA LEU A 172 8.49 12.10 -0.82
C LEU A 172 8.95 12.67 -2.15
N ARG A 173 9.50 11.81 -3.02
CA ARG A 173 9.85 12.15 -4.40
C ARG A 173 9.74 10.94 -5.31
N GLU A 174 9.47 11.18 -6.59
CA GLU A 174 9.57 10.12 -7.59
C GLU A 174 11.04 9.81 -7.85
N ALA A 175 11.39 8.52 -7.91
CA ALA A 175 12.75 8.07 -8.10
C ALA A 175 12.82 6.82 -8.98
N THR A 176 13.84 6.77 -9.82
CA THR A 176 14.26 5.53 -10.46
C THR A 176 14.86 4.55 -9.44
N PRO A 177 14.93 3.24 -9.73
CA PRO A 177 15.57 2.28 -8.84
C PRO A 177 17.02 2.64 -8.47
N LEU A 178 17.79 3.20 -9.42
CA LEU A 178 19.17 3.62 -9.19
C LEU A 178 19.25 4.83 -8.25
N GLN A 179 18.35 5.81 -8.42
CA GLN A 179 18.26 6.96 -7.53
C GLN A 179 17.86 6.55 -6.10
N ASN A 180 16.84 5.72 -5.95
CA ASN A 180 16.40 5.20 -4.64
C ASN A 180 17.51 4.36 -3.96
N ALA A 181 18.33 3.64 -4.73
CA ALA A 181 19.45 2.86 -4.19
C ALA A 181 20.54 3.73 -3.54
N ARG A 182 20.59 5.04 -3.81
CA ARG A 182 21.53 5.98 -3.17
C ARG A 182 21.23 6.18 -1.69
N ASN A 183 19.97 6.03 -1.27
CA ASN A 183 19.53 6.07 0.13
C ASN A 183 19.76 4.74 0.89
N ARG A 184 20.54 3.82 0.34
CA ARG A 184 20.82 2.53 0.97
C ARG A 184 21.68 2.71 2.22
N LYS A 185 21.26 2.09 3.32
CA LYS A 185 22.08 2.00 4.54
C LYS A 185 23.36 1.19 4.29
N PRO A 186 24.47 1.50 4.97
CA PRO A 186 25.66 0.66 4.96
C PRO A 186 25.32 -0.80 5.30
N GLY A 187 25.93 -1.75 4.59
CA GLY A 187 25.77 -3.17 4.90
C GLY A 187 26.38 -3.51 6.26
N LYS A 188 25.96 -4.62 6.87
CA LYS A 188 26.43 -5.04 8.21
C LYS A 188 27.95 -5.26 8.29
N THR A 189 28.57 -5.61 7.17
CA THR A 189 30.02 -5.82 7.05
C THR A 189 30.80 -4.52 6.80
N ASN A 190 30.11 -3.40 6.61
CA ASN A 190 30.75 -2.11 6.41
C ASN A 190 31.18 -1.53 7.77
N THR A 191 32.48 -1.64 8.06
CA THR A 191 33.10 -1.16 9.29
C THR A 191 33.28 0.37 9.33
N SER A 192 33.20 1.06 8.18
CA SER A 192 33.27 2.53 8.16
C SER A 192 31.96 3.18 8.57
N GLY A 193 30.83 2.47 8.48
CA GLY A 193 29.51 3.05 8.71
C GLY A 193 29.07 4.05 7.64
N THR A 194 29.82 4.20 6.54
CA THR A 194 29.48 5.08 5.41
C THR A 194 29.63 4.30 4.11
N VAL A 195 28.61 4.36 3.23
CA VAL A 195 28.67 3.69 1.93
C VAL A 195 29.75 4.35 1.06
N GLY A 196 30.59 3.54 0.41
CA GLY A 196 31.66 4.06 -0.44
C GLY A 196 32.91 4.51 0.31
N VAL A 197 33.01 4.23 1.61
CA VAL A 197 34.21 4.47 2.42
C VAL A 197 34.66 3.15 3.04
N SER A 198 35.94 2.83 2.91
CA SER A 198 36.53 1.59 3.47
C SER A 198 38.01 1.79 3.81
N PHE A 199 38.48 1.08 4.83
CA PHE A 199 39.89 1.10 5.20
C PHE A 199 40.69 0.06 4.40
N ILE A 200 41.83 0.46 3.82
CA ILE A 200 42.75 -0.42 3.11
C ILE A 200 43.95 -0.72 4.01
N ALA A 201 43.94 -1.91 4.63
CA ALA A 201 44.99 -2.33 5.56
C ALA A 201 46.39 -2.34 4.92
N SER A 202 46.51 -2.79 3.66
CA SER A 202 47.81 -2.87 2.97
C SER A 202 48.47 -1.51 2.69
N ARG A 203 47.69 -0.42 2.69
CA ARG A 203 48.19 0.95 2.50
C ARG A 203 48.11 1.79 3.76
N ASN A 204 47.54 1.25 4.84
CA ASN A 204 47.21 1.97 6.05
C ASN A 204 46.43 3.28 5.79
N LYS A 205 45.51 3.28 4.81
CA LYS A 205 44.76 4.48 4.37
C LYS A 205 43.28 4.19 4.21
N TRP A 206 42.46 5.21 4.46
CA TRP A 206 41.04 5.23 4.11
C TRP A 206 40.86 5.50 2.63
N GLN A 207 39.98 4.76 1.96
CA GLN A 207 39.60 5.00 0.58
C GLN A 207 38.16 5.46 0.51
N ALA A 208 37.91 6.46 -0.35
CA ALA A 208 36.57 6.87 -0.74
C ALA A 208 36.36 6.63 -2.23
N PHE A 209 35.16 6.18 -2.60
CA PHE A 209 34.73 5.99 -3.98
C PHE A 209 33.24 6.30 -4.11
N ILE A 210 32.80 6.64 -5.32
CA ILE A 210 31.39 6.90 -5.66
C ILE A 210 30.97 6.08 -6.88
N GLY A 211 29.75 5.54 -6.84
CA GLY A 211 29.17 4.82 -7.97
C GLY A 211 28.41 5.79 -8.86
N LEU A 212 28.86 5.99 -10.09
CA LEU A 212 28.16 6.77 -11.10
C LEU A 212 27.71 5.80 -12.17
N ASP A 213 26.40 5.55 -12.24
CA ASP A 213 25.79 4.57 -13.13
C ASP A 213 26.45 3.18 -13.02
N ASN A 214 27.03 2.67 -14.10
CA ASN A 214 27.72 1.38 -14.15
C ASN A 214 29.23 1.47 -13.83
N GLN A 215 29.71 2.60 -13.30
CA GLN A 215 31.12 2.82 -13.02
C GLN A 215 31.37 3.23 -11.56
N VAL A 216 32.54 2.83 -11.05
CA VAL A 216 33.00 3.23 -9.72
C VAL A 216 34.16 4.21 -9.89
N VAL A 217 33.93 5.46 -9.49
CA VAL A 217 34.94 6.52 -9.49
C VAL A 217 35.63 6.55 -8.14
N LYS A 218 36.96 6.45 -8.13
CA LYS A 218 37.77 6.59 -6.92
C LYS A 218 37.93 8.06 -6.61
N LEU A 219 37.54 8.48 -5.40
CA LEU A 219 37.65 9.87 -4.95
C LEU A 219 39.02 10.16 -4.35
N GLY A 220 39.68 9.15 -3.78
CA GLY A 220 41.03 9.28 -3.25
C GLY A 220 41.34 8.29 -2.14
N HIS A 221 42.54 8.47 -1.57
CA HIS A 221 42.98 7.83 -0.34
C HIS A 221 43.33 8.91 0.68
N PHE A 222 42.98 8.67 1.94
CA PHE A 222 43.05 9.63 3.05
C PHE A 222 43.68 8.96 4.26
N GLU A 223 44.36 9.73 5.11
CA GLU A 223 44.89 9.23 6.37
C GLU A 223 43.78 9.07 7.42
N GLU A 224 42.81 9.99 7.43
CA GLU A 224 41.68 9.98 8.36
C GLU A 224 40.37 9.50 7.71
N LYS A 225 39.54 8.85 8.52
CA LYS A 225 38.20 8.40 8.13
C LYS A 225 37.28 9.57 7.79
N THR A 226 37.36 10.63 8.58
CA THR A 226 36.60 11.87 8.48
C THR A 226 36.79 12.53 7.13
N ASP A 227 38.03 12.62 6.65
CA ASP A 227 38.36 13.17 5.34
C ASP A 227 37.75 12.35 4.20
N ALA A 228 37.87 11.02 4.28
CA ALA A 228 37.27 10.12 3.30
C ALA A 228 35.73 10.25 3.25
N VAL A 229 35.09 10.42 4.41
CA VAL A 229 33.64 10.68 4.51
C VAL A 229 33.28 12.06 3.95
N SER A 230 34.09 13.09 4.22
CA SER A 230 33.87 14.43 3.70
C SER A 230 33.94 14.46 2.17
N ALA A 231 34.99 13.87 1.59
CA ALA A 231 35.14 13.73 0.14
C ALA A 231 33.98 12.94 -0.50
N ARG A 232 33.50 11.89 0.18
CA ARG A 232 32.33 11.12 -0.25
C ARG A 232 31.06 11.99 -0.27
N ARG A 233 30.79 12.75 0.80
CA ARG A 233 29.61 13.63 0.89
C ARG A 233 29.65 14.75 -0.15
N GLU A 234 30.82 15.32 -0.40
CA GLU A 234 31.00 16.33 -1.45
C GLU A 234 30.69 15.77 -2.83
N ALA A 235 31.24 14.59 -3.15
CA ALA A 235 30.95 13.90 -4.40
C ALA A 235 29.46 13.55 -4.55
N GLU A 236 28.78 13.15 -3.47
CA GLU A 236 27.34 12.91 -3.48
C GLU A 236 26.55 14.17 -3.80
N ARG A 237 26.85 15.30 -3.15
CA ARG A 237 26.20 16.59 -3.46
C ARG A 237 26.43 17.01 -4.91
N HIS A 238 27.65 16.84 -5.42
CA HIS A 238 28.00 17.24 -6.76
C HIS A 238 27.36 16.36 -7.84
N HIS A 239 27.41 15.03 -7.69
CA HIS A 239 26.97 14.10 -8.73
C HIS A 239 25.53 13.60 -8.59
N TYR A 240 25.01 13.47 -7.37
CA TYR A 240 23.66 12.95 -7.15
C TYR A 240 22.61 14.05 -7.03
N GLY A 241 23.03 15.30 -6.82
CA GLY A 241 22.16 16.47 -6.73
C GLY A 241 21.11 16.26 -5.64
N GLU A 242 19.83 16.39 -6.01
CA GLU A 242 18.74 16.21 -5.04
C GLU A 242 18.73 14.81 -4.41
N PHE A 243 19.24 13.77 -5.08
CA PHE A 243 19.28 12.38 -4.59
C PHE A 243 20.51 12.07 -3.73
N ALA A 244 21.27 13.09 -3.32
CA ALA A 244 22.29 12.92 -2.30
C ALA A 244 21.64 12.44 -0.99
N SER A 245 22.35 11.57 -0.28
CA SER A 245 21.82 10.92 0.93
C SER A 245 21.88 11.87 2.12
N GLU A 246 20.72 12.31 2.61
CA GLU A 246 20.60 13.10 3.85
C GLU A 246 20.83 12.25 5.11
N LEU A 247 20.83 10.92 4.99
CA LEU A 247 21.16 10.00 6.10
C LEU A 247 22.58 10.22 6.63
N SER A 248 23.43 10.87 5.84
CA SER A 248 24.83 11.11 6.20
C SER A 248 25.05 12.43 6.92
N SER A 249 24.09 13.37 6.98
CA SER A 249 24.28 14.66 7.68
C SER A 249 24.05 14.58 9.20
N GLU A 250 23.26 13.62 9.68
CA GLU A 250 23.02 13.42 11.12
C GLU A 250 23.90 12.30 11.67
N GLY A 251 25.19 12.59 11.81
CA GLY A 251 26.13 11.77 12.57
C GLY A 251 26.28 12.32 13.99
N ALA A 252 25.79 11.55 14.96
CA ALA A 252 26.16 11.56 16.38
C ALA A 252 25.91 12.84 17.19
N VAL A 253 24.81 12.83 17.95
CA VAL A 253 24.81 13.28 19.36
C VAL A 253 24.53 12.05 20.22
#